data_AF-A0A7J2YU51-F1
#
_entry.id   AF-A0A7J2YU51-F1
#
_cell.length_a   1.000
_cell.length_b   1.000
_cell.length_c   1.000
_cell.angle_alpha   90.00
_cell.angle_beta   90.00
_cell.angle_gamma   90.00
#
_symmetry.space_group_name_H-M   'P 1'
#
loop_
_entity.id
_entity.type
_entity.pdbx_description
1 polymer ?
#
loop_
_entity_poly.entity_id
_entity_poly.type
_entity_poly.pdbx_seq_one_letter_code
_entity_poly.pdbx_strand_id
1 'polypeptide(L)'
;MASPTETLTSILLLLGTASFMVVVTLIFSSFKFFSPQKAKSKYLAMVLIGVVSGILAIFGTVMGTKLADGTIINVRELAAMIAGTAGGPVGGVIAGLIGGIQRYAVGGATALPCTISTIAIGLIAGLVSSRLTGKFYLVKGAVLGLVLESAAMGLILALVPFSQAVGILQTIAVPMITANTVGLVLWLYLFNKLKSSVE
;
A
#
# COMPACT_ATOMS: atom_id res chain seq x y z
N MET A 1 -5.42 -20.55 14.61
CA MET A 1 -5.98 -19.93 13.38
C MET A 1 -7.11 -19.01 13.77
N ALA A 2 -7.22 -17.84 13.15
CA ALA A 2 -8.33 -16.93 13.38
C ALA A 2 -9.64 -17.55 12.90
N SER A 3 -10.74 -17.28 13.59
CA SER A 3 -12.07 -17.68 13.13
C SER A 3 -12.43 -16.98 11.81
N PRO A 4 -13.33 -17.57 10.99
CA PRO A 4 -13.80 -16.93 9.77
C PRO A 4 -14.40 -15.53 10.01
N THR A 5 -15.08 -15.36 11.14
CA THR A 5 -15.67 -14.08 11.57
C THR A 5 -14.61 -13.03 11.87
N GLU A 6 -13.55 -13.36 12.61
CA GLU A 6 -12.45 -12.42 12.91
C GLU A 6 -11.69 -12.01 11.65
N THR A 7 -11.50 -12.95 10.73
CA THR A 7 -10.86 -12.70 9.44
C THR A 7 -11.71 -11.75 8.60
N LEU A 8 -13.03 -11.98 8.54
CA LEU A 8 -13.97 -11.10 7.84
C LEU A 8 -13.99 -9.70 8.45
N THR A 9 -14.08 -9.59 9.78
CA THR A 9 -14.03 -8.29 10.48
C THR A 9 -12.74 -7.54 10.16
N SER A 10 -11.60 -8.24 10.18
CA SER A 10 -10.30 -7.66 9.84
C SER A 10 -10.30 -7.14 8.40
N ILE A 11 -10.79 -7.92 7.43
CA ILE A 11 -10.92 -7.48 6.02
C ILE A 11 -11.75 -6.20 5.93
N LEU A 12 -12.92 -6.17 6.57
CA LEU A 12 -13.83 -5.02 6.50
C LEU A 12 -13.23 -3.75 7.10
N LEU A 13 -12.55 -3.86 8.25
CA LEU A 13 -11.87 -2.74 8.89
C LEU A 13 -10.76 -2.19 8.00
N LEU A 14 -9.92 -3.07 7.46
CA LEU A 14 -8.84 -2.68 6.55
C LEU A 14 -9.37 -2.05 5.26
N LEU A 15 -10.45 -2.58 4.68
CA LEU A 15 -11.10 -1.99 3.52
C LEU A 15 -11.66 -0.59 3.82
N GLY A 16 -12.19 -0.36 5.02
CA GLY A 16 -12.58 0.96 5.49
C GLY A 16 -11.41 1.95 5.51
N THR A 17 -10.28 1.55 6.13
CA THR A 17 -9.06 2.36 6.16
C THR A 17 -8.50 2.61 4.76
N ALA A 18 -8.45 1.58 3.91
CA ALA A 18 -8.00 1.66 2.52
C ALA A 18 -8.87 2.65 1.72
N SER A 19 -10.19 2.57 1.85
CA SER A 19 -11.13 3.46 1.16
C SER A 19 -10.90 4.92 1.56
N PHE A 20 -10.69 5.19 2.86
CA PHE A 20 -10.35 6.54 3.32
C PHE A 20 -9.04 7.05 2.70
N MET A 21 -7.98 6.24 2.71
CA MET A 21 -6.69 6.61 2.11
C MET A 21 -6.79 6.88 0.61
N VAL A 22 -7.59 6.08 -0.12
CA VAL A 22 -7.86 6.28 -1.54
C VAL A 22 -8.59 7.61 -1.77
N VAL A 23 -9.65 7.90 -1.01
CA VAL A 23 -10.40 9.16 -1.13
C VAL A 23 -9.50 10.37 -0.87
N VAL A 24 -8.73 10.36 0.22
CA VAL A 24 -7.80 11.45 0.52
C VAL A 24 -6.80 11.64 -0.62
N THR A 25 -6.20 10.56 -1.12
CA THR A 25 -5.22 10.68 -2.20
C THR A 25 -5.84 11.16 -3.51
N LEU A 26 -7.10 10.81 -3.80
CA LEU A 26 -7.83 11.31 -4.98
C LEU A 26 -8.11 12.81 -4.88
N ILE A 27 -8.51 13.30 -3.70
CA ILE A 27 -8.70 14.74 -3.46
C ILE A 27 -7.39 15.49 -3.74
N PHE A 28 -6.26 15.02 -3.18
CA PHE A 28 -4.96 15.63 -3.47
C PHE A 28 -4.61 15.56 -4.97
N SER A 29 -4.83 14.41 -5.61
CA SER A 29 -4.53 14.20 -7.03
C SER A 29 -5.39 15.02 -7.98
N SER A 30 -6.54 15.53 -7.52
CA SER A 30 -7.39 16.43 -8.31
C SER A 30 -6.76 17.82 -8.52
N PHE A 31 -5.82 18.22 -7.65
CA PHE A 31 -5.09 19.47 -7.81
C PHE A 31 -3.98 19.34 -8.86
N LYS A 32 -3.86 20.32 -9.76
CA LYS A 32 -2.84 20.33 -10.84
C LYS A 32 -1.40 20.17 -10.35
N PHE A 33 -1.12 20.60 -9.12
CA PHE A 33 0.20 20.51 -8.49
C PHE A 33 0.62 19.07 -8.13
N PHE A 34 -0.37 18.19 -7.91
CA PHE A 34 -0.18 16.77 -7.57
C PHE A 34 -0.34 15.85 -8.79
N SER A 35 -0.39 16.41 -10.01
CA SER A 35 -0.37 15.63 -11.24
C SER A 35 0.98 15.81 -11.93
N PRO A 36 1.87 14.78 -11.95
CA PRO A 36 3.17 14.89 -12.61
C PRO A 36 3.09 15.23 -14.11
N GLN A 37 1.94 14.99 -14.74
CA GLN A 37 1.70 15.34 -16.14
C GLN A 37 1.33 16.82 -16.33
N LYS A 38 0.68 17.45 -15.32
CA LYS A 38 0.15 18.82 -15.41
C LYS A 38 0.97 19.84 -14.60
N ALA A 39 1.83 19.37 -13.70
CA ALA A 39 2.65 20.23 -12.85
C ALA A 39 3.83 20.85 -13.64
N LYS A 40 4.18 22.10 -13.29
CA LYS A 40 5.36 22.79 -13.84
C LYS A 40 6.67 22.03 -13.57
N SER A 41 6.74 21.33 -12.44
CA SER A 41 7.86 20.46 -12.08
C SER A 41 7.33 19.05 -11.80
N LYS A 42 7.65 18.11 -12.70
CA LYS A 42 7.30 16.69 -12.58
C LYS A 42 7.84 16.10 -11.28
N TYR A 43 9.11 16.36 -10.96
CA TYR A 43 9.76 15.81 -9.76
C TYR A 43 9.14 16.34 -8.48
N LEU A 44 8.76 17.63 -8.43
CA LEU A 44 8.07 18.20 -7.27
C LEU A 44 6.74 17.50 -7.03
N ALA A 45 5.93 17.29 -8.07
CA ALA A 45 4.67 16.54 -7.96
C ALA A 45 4.89 15.10 -7.46
N MET A 46 5.91 14.40 -7.96
CA MET A 46 6.27 13.05 -7.52
C MET A 46 6.65 13.02 -6.03
N VAL A 47 7.44 13.99 -5.57
CA VAL A 47 7.83 14.15 -4.16
C VAL A 47 6.60 14.40 -3.28
N LEU A 48 5.71 15.30 -3.69
CA LEU A 48 4.51 15.64 -2.92
C LEU A 48 3.53 14.48 -2.79
N ILE A 49 3.30 13.75 -3.89
CA ILE A 49 2.55 12.50 -3.85
C ILE A 49 3.21 11.54 -2.85
N GLY A 50 4.52 11.36 -2.94
CA GLY A 50 5.27 10.49 -2.03
C GLY A 50 5.13 10.90 -0.56
N VAL A 51 5.21 12.19 -0.24
CA VAL A 51 5.07 12.70 1.13
C VAL A 51 3.64 12.50 1.64
N VAL A 52 2.62 12.91 0.88
CA VAL A 52 1.21 12.76 1.28
C VAL A 52 0.87 11.29 1.48
N SER A 53 1.24 10.43 0.53
CA SER A 53 1.04 8.99 0.66
C SER A 53 1.88 8.37 1.78
N GLY A 54 3.08 8.88 2.07
CA GLY A 54 3.89 8.46 3.21
C GLY A 54 3.22 8.77 4.55
N ILE A 55 2.61 9.94 4.70
CA ILE A 55 1.78 10.27 5.87
C ILE A 55 0.58 9.32 5.97
N LEU A 56 -0.06 9.00 4.84
CA LEU A 56 -1.13 8.01 4.81
C LEU A 56 -0.64 6.58 5.11
N ALA A 57 0.62 6.25 4.82
CA ALA A 57 1.23 4.97 5.19
C ALA A 57 1.37 4.85 6.71
N ILE A 58 1.75 5.94 7.39
CA ILE A 58 1.75 6.04 8.85
C ILE A 58 0.32 5.88 9.36
N PHE A 59 -0.63 6.62 8.81
CA PHE A 59 -2.05 6.51 9.17
C PHE A 59 -2.57 5.07 9.03
N GLY A 60 -2.26 4.39 7.93
CA GLY A 60 -2.64 3.00 7.70
C GLY A 60 -2.07 2.04 8.75
N THR A 61 -0.88 2.31 9.28
CA THR A 61 -0.29 1.53 10.40
C THR A 61 -0.95 1.87 11.73
N VAL A 62 -1.23 3.15 12.00
CA VAL A 62 -1.85 3.62 13.25
C VAL A 62 -3.29 3.14 13.38
N MET A 63 -4.05 3.16 12.28
CA MET A 63 -5.43 2.64 12.22
C MET A 63 -5.49 1.11 12.08
N GLY A 64 -4.33 0.45 11.97
CA GLY A 64 -4.25 -1.00 11.89
C GLY A 64 -4.75 -1.68 13.17
N THR A 65 -5.22 -2.91 13.03
CA THR A 65 -5.69 -3.71 14.16
C THR A 65 -4.51 -4.42 14.80
N LYS A 66 -4.30 -4.17 16.09
CA LYS A 66 -3.32 -4.91 16.90
C LYS A 66 -3.92 -6.23 17.37
N LEU A 67 -3.22 -7.32 17.10
CA LEU A 67 -3.56 -8.66 17.56
C LEU A 67 -2.96 -8.93 18.94
N ALA A 68 -3.42 -10.03 19.57
CA ALA A 68 -3.00 -10.43 20.91
C ALA A 68 -1.49 -10.74 21.01
N ASP A 69 -0.86 -11.18 19.92
CA ASP A 69 0.57 -11.46 19.82
C ASP A 69 1.42 -10.18 19.55
N GLY A 70 0.78 -9.01 19.50
CA GLY A 70 1.41 -7.74 19.19
C GLY A 70 1.59 -7.45 17.69
N THR A 71 1.17 -8.37 16.82
CA THR A 71 1.20 -8.16 15.36
C THR A 71 0.17 -7.12 14.95
N ILE A 72 0.51 -6.27 13.98
CA ILE A 72 -0.37 -5.20 13.49
C ILE A 72 -0.83 -5.52 12.06
N ILE A 73 -2.11 -5.82 11.89
CA ILE A 73 -2.72 -5.93 10.56
C ILE A 73 -3.05 -4.53 10.05
N ASN A 74 -2.63 -4.19 8.83
CA ASN A 74 -2.72 -2.83 8.32
C ASN A 74 -2.78 -2.78 6.79
N VAL A 75 -2.94 -1.57 6.23
CA VAL A 75 -2.94 -1.28 4.79
C VAL A 75 -1.87 -0.25 4.41
N ARG A 76 -0.71 -0.26 5.10
CA ARG A 76 0.39 0.68 4.85
C ARG A 76 0.92 0.55 3.42
N GLU A 77 1.05 -0.68 2.97
CA GLU A 77 1.58 -1.05 1.66
C GLU A 77 0.75 -0.44 0.52
N LEU A 78 -0.57 -0.33 0.69
CA LEU A 78 -1.44 0.37 -0.25
C LEU A 78 -1.00 1.82 -0.48
N ALA A 79 -0.63 2.56 0.57
CA ALA A 79 -0.16 3.94 0.41
C ALA A 79 1.12 4.00 -0.45
N ALA A 80 2.05 3.06 -0.25
CA ALA A 80 3.26 2.97 -1.06
C ALA A 80 2.93 2.59 -2.52
N MET A 81 1.98 1.68 -2.74
CA MET A 81 1.51 1.32 -4.10
C MET A 81 0.81 2.49 -4.80
N ILE A 82 -0.03 3.26 -4.09
CA ILE A 82 -0.65 4.47 -4.60
C ILE A 82 0.44 5.48 -5.01
N ALA A 83 1.40 5.73 -4.13
CA ALA A 83 2.50 6.65 -4.40
C ALA A 83 3.35 6.22 -5.60
N GLY A 84 3.64 4.93 -5.72
CA GLY A 84 4.37 4.36 -6.86
C GLY A 84 3.59 4.51 -8.16
N THR A 85 2.32 4.09 -8.18
CA THR A 85 1.49 4.13 -9.39
C THR A 85 1.14 5.54 -9.85
N ALA A 86 1.03 6.51 -8.93
CA ALA A 86 0.70 7.90 -9.23
C ALA A 86 1.94 8.78 -9.46
N GLY A 87 2.94 8.64 -8.58
CA GLY A 87 4.15 9.46 -8.49
C GLY A 87 5.42 8.76 -8.97
N GLY A 88 5.30 7.59 -9.60
CA GLY A 88 6.43 6.81 -10.14
C GLY A 88 7.38 6.31 -9.04
N PRO A 89 8.57 5.81 -9.43
CA PRO A 89 9.55 5.25 -8.49
C PRO A 89 9.95 6.20 -7.36
N VAL A 90 10.09 7.50 -7.66
CA VAL A 90 10.48 8.51 -6.67
C VAL A 90 9.40 8.68 -5.61
N GLY A 91 8.14 8.90 -6.01
CA GLY A 91 7.04 9.02 -5.07
C GLY A 91 6.85 7.74 -4.24
N GLY A 92 6.92 6.58 -4.91
CA GLY A 92 6.84 5.27 -4.27
C GLY A 92 7.91 5.04 -3.20
N VAL A 93 9.18 5.34 -3.49
CA VAL A 93 10.28 5.19 -2.53
C VAL A 93 10.12 6.15 -1.35
N ILE A 94 9.72 7.40 -1.59
CA ILE A 94 9.50 8.38 -0.50
C ILE A 94 8.41 7.90 0.45
N ALA A 95 7.23 7.51 -0.08
CA ALA A 95 6.16 6.98 0.73
C ALA A 95 6.59 5.70 1.47
N GLY A 96 7.33 4.85 0.76
CA GLY A 96 7.88 3.60 1.27
C GLY A 96 8.83 3.81 2.45
N LEU A 97 9.73 4.80 2.36
CA LEU A 97 10.65 5.18 3.42
C LEU A 97 9.91 5.75 4.63
N ILE A 98 8.99 6.70 4.43
CA ILE A 98 8.24 7.32 5.53
C ILE A 98 7.44 6.26 6.30
N GLY A 99 6.65 5.46 5.59
CA GLY A 99 5.85 4.39 6.20
C GLY A 99 6.71 3.27 6.79
N GLY A 100 7.79 2.87 6.08
CA GLY A 100 8.69 1.80 6.50
C GLY A 100 9.50 2.17 7.73
N ILE A 101 10.05 3.38 7.81
CA ILE A 101 10.79 3.88 8.98
C ILE A 101 9.86 3.97 10.19
N GLN A 102 8.66 4.53 10.01
CA GLN A 102 7.68 4.57 11.09
C GLN A 102 7.31 3.15 11.54
N ARG A 103 7.08 2.22 10.61
CA ARG A 103 6.82 0.82 10.95
C ARG A 103 7.97 0.18 11.70
N TYR A 104 9.22 0.46 11.33
CA TYR A 104 10.40 -0.04 12.04
C TYR A 104 10.41 0.45 13.50
N ALA A 105 10.15 1.75 13.69
CA ALA A 105 10.13 2.38 15.01
C ALA A 105 9.04 1.83 15.94
N VAL A 106 7.93 1.32 15.40
CA VAL A 106 6.88 0.64 16.20
C VAL A 106 7.37 -0.69 16.80
N GLY A 107 8.38 -1.34 16.20
CA GLY A 107 8.96 -2.59 16.71
C GLY A 107 8.08 -3.83 16.52
N GLY A 108 8.44 -4.93 17.18
CA GLY A 108 7.79 -6.23 17.03
C GLY A 108 8.36 -7.10 15.92
N ALA A 109 7.95 -8.38 15.87
CA ALA A 109 8.56 -9.40 15.03
C ALA A 109 8.54 -9.07 13.52
N THR A 110 7.49 -8.38 13.05
CA THR A 110 7.37 -8.00 11.63
C THR A 110 7.99 -6.66 11.28
N ALA A 111 8.65 -5.96 12.22
CA ALA A 111 9.18 -4.62 11.98
C ALA A 111 10.13 -4.56 10.78
N LEU A 112 11.21 -5.34 10.81
CA LEU A 112 12.20 -5.38 9.73
C LEU A 112 11.62 -5.86 8.37
N PRO A 113 10.95 -7.02 8.26
CA PRO A 113 10.42 -7.47 6.98
C PRO A 113 9.39 -6.51 6.40
N CYS A 114 8.50 -5.94 7.23
CA CYS A 114 7.53 -4.96 6.77
C CYS A 114 8.17 -3.65 6.31
N THR A 115 9.25 -3.19 6.95
CA THR A 115 9.97 -1.99 6.50
C THR A 115 10.58 -2.21 5.13
N ILE A 116 11.27 -3.34 4.93
CA ILE A 116 11.89 -3.69 3.65
C ILE A 116 10.81 -3.84 2.57
N SER A 117 9.73 -4.58 2.87
CA SER A 117 8.65 -4.80 1.92
C SER A 117 7.99 -3.49 1.51
N THR A 118 7.71 -2.58 2.45
CA THR A 118 7.03 -1.31 2.16
C THR A 118 7.83 -0.43 1.20
N ILE A 119 9.16 -0.35 1.39
CA ILE A 119 10.05 0.39 0.49
C ILE A 119 10.10 -0.28 -0.90
N ALA A 120 10.29 -1.61 -0.93
CA ALA A 120 10.35 -2.37 -2.18
C ALA A 120 9.04 -2.28 -2.98
N ILE A 121 7.90 -2.37 -2.31
CA ILE A 121 6.55 -2.24 -2.88
C ILE A 121 6.38 -0.89 -3.56
N GLY A 122 6.76 0.21 -2.88
CA GLY A 122 6.69 1.55 -3.46
C GLY A 122 7.56 1.68 -4.72
N LEU A 123 8.80 1.20 -4.67
CA LEU A 123 9.71 1.20 -5.81
C LEU A 123 9.16 0.39 -6.99
N ILE A 124 8.77 -0.87 -6.76
CA ILE A 124 8.31 -1.78 -7.80
C ILE A 124 7.00 -1.29 -8.43
N ALA A 125 6.05 -0.84 -7.61
CA ALA A 125 4.81 -0.23 -8.11
C ALA A 125 5.10 0.99 -9.00
N GLY A 126 6.09 1.80 -8.61
CA GLY A 126 6.58 2.91 -9.42
C GLY A 126 7.15 2.50 -10.76
N LEU A 127 8.01 1.47 -10.79
CA LEU A 127 8.64 0.96 -12.01
C LEU A 127 7.65 0.27 -12.95
N VAL A 128 6.61 -0.37 -12.41
CA VAL A 128 5.58 -1.08 -13.17
C VAL A 128 4.44 -0.17 -13.61
N SER A 129 4.30 1.03 -13.02
CA SER A 129 3.20 1.97 -13.29
C SER A 129 2.95 2.25 -14.78
N SER A 130 4.01 2.43 -15.58
CA SER A 130 3.91 2.69 -17.03
C SER A 130 3.36 1.50 -17.84
N ARG A 131 3.39 0.29 -17.27
CA ARG A 131 2.87 -0.94 -17.88
C ARG A 131 1.40 -1.22 -17.52
N LEU A 132 0.83 -0.47 -16.56
CA LEU A 132 -0.57 -0.54 -16.14
C LEU A 132 -1.48 0.23 -17.12
N THR A 133 -1.51 -0.24 -18.36
CA THR A 133 -2.28 0.38 -19.46
C THR A 133 -3.05 -0.68 -20.25
N GLY A 134 -3.98 -0.21 -21.10
CA GLY A 134 -4.79 -1.04 -22.01
C GLY A 134 -6.03 -1.64 -21.36
N LYS A 135 -6.75 -2.48 -22.12
CA LYS A 135 -8.05 -3.06 -21.74
C LYS A 135 -8.04 -3.78 -20.38
N PHE A 136 -6.93 -4.41 -20.01
CA PHE A 136 -6.81 -5.23 -18.80
C PHE A 136 -6.04 -4.54 -17.67
N TYR A 137 -5.93 -3.21 -17.66
CA TYR A 137 -5.12 -2.50 -16.67
C TYR A 137 -5.53 -2.77 -15.21
N LEU A 138 -6.82 -2.94 -14.93
CA LEU A 138 -7.31 -3.30 -13.58
C LEU A 138 -6.90 -4.70 -13.17
N VAL A 139 -6.93 -5.67 -14.10
CA VAL A 139 -6.47 -7.05 -13.84
C VAL A 139 -4.97 -7.05 -13.58
N LYS A 140 -4.19 -6.31 -14.39
CA LYS A 140 -2.75 -6.12 -14.13
C LYS A 140 -2.50 -5.48 -12.76
N GLY A 141 -3.32 -4.53 -12.36
CA GLY A 141 -3.28 -3.91 -11.03
C GLY A 141 -3.58 -4.90 -9.90
N ALA A 142 -4.60 -5.74 -10.07
CA ALA A 142 -4.93 -6.79 -9.11
C ALA A 142 -3.79 -7.81 -8.97
N VAL A 143 -3.20 -8.25 -10.10
CA VAL A 143 -2.03 -9.15 -10.09
C VAL A 143 -0.84 -8.49 -9.41
N LEU A 144 -0.59 -7.20 -9.68
CA LEU A 144 0.48 -6.45 -9.03
C LEU A 144 0.29 -6.41 -7.51
N GLY A 145 -0.90 -6.05 -7.03
CA GLY A 145 -1.21 -6.01 -5.61
C GLY A 145 -1.02 -7.38 -4.94
N LEU A 146 -1.58 -8.43 -5.55
CA LEU A 146 -1.46 -9.80 -5.06
C LEU A 146 0.01 -10.24 -4.94
N VAL A 147 0.81 -10.00 -5.98
CA VAL A 147 2.23 -10.40 -6.02
C VAL A 147 3.04 -9.62 -4.97
N LEU A 148 2.82 -8.31 -4.88
CA LEU A 148 3.56 -7.45 -3.95
C LEU A 148 3.25 -7.79 -2.48
N GLU A 149 1.98 -7.97 -2.15
CA GLU A 149 1.57 -8.37 -0.80
C GLU A 149 2.04 -9.79 -0.45
N SER A 150 1.95 -10.72 -1.40
CA SER A 150 2.45 -12.09 -1.20
C SER A 150 3.97 -12.10 -0.99
N ALA A 151 4.71 -11.26 -1.71
CA ALA A 151 6.15 -11.10 -1.50
C ALA A 151 6.47 -10.51 -0.11
N ALA A 152 5.64 -9.60 0.41
CA ALA A 152 5.78 -9.12 1.79
C ALA A 152 5.58 -10.25 2.82
N MET A 153 4.59 -11.13 2.61
CA MET A 153 4.41 -12.33 3.44
C MET A 153 5.63 -13.28 3.34
N GLY A 154 6.20 -13.41 2.15
CA GLY A 154 7.44 -14.16 1.92
C GLY A 154 8.64 -13.59 2.69
N LEU A 155 8.77 -12.25 2.76
CA LEU A 155 9.80 -11.61 3.58
C LEU A 155 9.63 -11.88 5.07
N ILE A 156 8.39 -11.97 5.56
CA ILE A 156 8.11 -12.38 6.94
C ILE A 156 8.58 -13.82 7.18
N LEU A 157 8.28 -14.76 6.28
CA LEU A 157 8.79 -16.14 6.38
C LEU A 157 10.32 -16.21 6.36
N ALA A 158 10.97 -15.36 5.58
CA ALA A 158 12.42 -15.39 5.41
C ALA A 158 13.20 -14.76 6.57
N LEU A 159 12.65 -13.72 7.22
CA LEU A 159 13.38 -12.90 8.19
C LEU A 159 12.92 -13.10 9.64
N VAL A 160 11.78 -13.75 9.87
CA VAL A 160 11.27 -14.07 11.20
C VAL A 160 11.48 -15.57 11.48
N PRO A 161 11.82 -15.99 12.72
CA PRO A 161 11.92 -17.40 13.06
C PRO A 161 10.69 -18.19 12.58
N PHE A 162 10.90 -19.27 11.85
CA PHE A 162 9.84 -19.96 11.09
C PHE A 162 8.62 -20.34 11.94
N SER A 163 8.85 -20.83 13.16
CA SER A 163 7.78 -21.18 14.11
C SER A 163 6.88 -20.00 14.47
N GLN A 164 7.45 -18.81 14.59
CA GLN A 164 6.71 -17.57 14.85
C GLN A 164 6.09 -17.01 13.56
N ALA A 165 6.81 -17.03 12.45
CA ALA A 165 6.37 -16.50 11.16
C ALA A 165 5.07 -17.18 10.67
N VAL A 166 4.99 -18.51 10.79
CA VAL A 166 3.79 -19.26 10.39
C VAL A 166 2.57 -18.83 11.21
N GLY A 167 2.72 -18.65 12.53
CA GLY A 167 1.64 -18.19 13.40
C GLY A 167 1.12 -16.80 13.02
N ILE A 168 2.04 -15.88 12.72
CA ILE A 168 1.72 -14.53 12.25
C ILE A 168 0.96 -14.59 10.91
N LEU A 169 1.43 -15.38 9.95
CA LEU A 169 0.85 -15.40 8.61
C LEU A 169 -0.53 -16.03 8.55
N GLN A 170 -0.83 -16.97 9.46
CA GLN A 170 -2.17 -17.55 9.60
C GLN A 170 -3.24 -16.51 9.95
N THR A 171 -2.86 -15.37 10.51
CA THR A 171 -3.80 -14.31 10.89
C THR A 171 -3.77 -13.13 9.92
N ILE A 172 -2.60 -12.77 9.37
CA ILE A 172 -2.47 -11.51 8.60
C ILE A 172 -2.52 -11.68 7.08
N ALA A 173 -2.14 -12.84 6.54
CA ALA A 173 -1.90 -12.97 5.10
C ALA A 173 -3.18 -12.71 4.30
N VAL A 174 -4.26 -13.43 4.61
CA VAL A 174 -5.55 -13.29 3.93
C VAL A 174 -6.11 -11.85 4.02
N PRO A 175 -6.25 -11.23 5.21
CA PRO A 175 -6.83 -9.91 5.31
C PRO A 175 -5.98 -8.82 4.63
N MET A 176 -4.66 -8.84 4.80
CA MET A 176 -3.79 -7.81 4.19
C MET A 176 -3.70 -7.95 2.68
N ILE A 177 -3.45 -9.16 2.16
CA ILE A 177 -3.40 -9.40 0.70
C ILE A 177 -4.71 -8.92 0.06
N THR A 178 -5.84 -9.29 0.66
CA THR A 178 -7.17 -8.91 0.14
C THR A 178 -7.36 -7.39 0.16
N ALA A 179 -7.19 -6.75 1.32
CA ALA A 179 -7.48 -5.33 1.49
C ALA A 179 -6.55 -4.44 0.66
N ASN A 180 -5.24 -4.70 0.68
CA ASN A 180 -4.27 -3.93 -0.10
C ASN A 180 -4.46 -4.12 -1.62
N THR A 181 -4.77 -5.35 -2.08
CA THR A 181 -5.02 -5.62 -3.51
C THR A 181 -6.31 -4.96 -3.99
N VAL A 182 -7.41 -5.11 -3.25
CA VAL A 182 -8.69 -4.47 -3.59
C VAL A 182 -8.54 -2.94 -3.55
N GLY A 183 -7.85 -2.41 -2.53
CA GLY A 183 -7.55 -0.98 -2.43
C GLY A 183 -6.77 -0.45 -3.62
N LEU A 184 -5.78 -1.19 -4.13
CA LEU A 184 -5.02 -0.80 -5.32
C LEU A 184 -5.91 -0.79 -6.56
N VAL A 185 -6.76 -1.80 -6.75
CA VAL A 185 -7.70 -1.84 -7.88
C VAL A 185 -8.67 -0.66 -7.83
N LEU A 186 -9.21 -0.36 -6.64
CA LEU A 186 -10.09 0.78 -6.42
C LEU A 186 -9.40 2.10 -6.75
N TRP A 187 -8.16 2.28 -6.27
CA TRP A 187 -7.32 3.43 -6.61
C TRP A 187 -7.15 3.58 -8.11
N LEU A 188 -6.71 2.54 -8.81
CA LEU A 188 -6.45 2.59 -10.26
C LEU A 188 -7.73 2.89 -11.05
N TYR A 189 -8.87 2.34 -10.64
CA TYR A 189 -10.16 2.61 -11.27
C TYR A 189 -10.55 4.10 -11.13
N LEU A 190 -10.57 4.62 -9.91
CA LEU A 190 -10.98 5.99 -9.62
C LEU A 190 -9.99 7.02 -10.18
N PHE A 191 -8.69 6.75 -10.06
CA PHE A 191 -7.66 7.63 -10.59
C PHE A 191 -7.70 7.73 -12.12
N ASN A 192 -7.98 6.63 -12.81
CA ASN A 192 -8.18 6.67 -14.26
C ASN A 192 -9.42 7.49 -14.66
N LYS A 193 -10.52 7.35 -13.92
CA LYS A 193 -11.74 8.17 -14.11
C LYS A 193 -11.46 9.66 -13.92
N LEU A 194 -10.73 10.02 -12.85
CA LEU A 194 -10.32 11.40 -12.57
C LEU A 194 -9.45 11.99 -13.70
N LYS A 195 -8.55 11.19 -14.29
CA LYS A 195 -7.76 11.66 -15.44
C LYS A 195 -8.63 11.95 -16.66
N SER A 196 -9.55 11.03 -16.98
CA SER A 196 -10.44 11.17 -18.15
C SER A 196 -11.46 12.31 -18.06
N SER A 197 -11.77 12.83 -16.86
CA SER A 197 -12.72 13.93 -16.69
C SER A 197 -12.08 15.32 -16.81
N VAL A 198 -10.74 15.39 -16.89
CA VAL A 198 -9.98 16.65 -16.95
C VAL A 198 -9.20 16.73 -18.28
N GLU A 199 -9.54 15.88 -19.24
CA GLU A 199 -9.15 15.92 -20.66
C GLU A 199 -10.41 16.26 -21.47
#